data_AF-A0A554KS31-F1
#
_entry.id   AF-A0A554KS31-F1
#
_cell.length_a   1.000
_cell.length_b   1.000
_cell.length_c   1.000
_cell.angle_alpha   90.00
_cell.angle_beta   90.00
_cell.angle_gamma   90.00
#
_symmetry.space_group_name_H-M   'P 1'
#
loop_
_entity.id
_entity.type
_entity.pdbx_description
1 polymer ?
#
loop_
_entity_poly.entity_id
_entity_poly.type
_entity_poly.pdbx_seq_one_letter_code
_entity_poly.pdbx_strand_id
1 'polypeptide(L)'
;MSDIIYKELSYELTGLCFQVHRELGRFCRERQYADRLEELLKEANINYQREYEIKEYKADSPKGNRVDFFVDGKVILDTKAKPFLLKEDYIQMQRYLVGAQSKLGLLVNFRNTYLKPARVLNSRHSHLNSQDSHRAQGFSLVELLVYLAVFATALVLIVGTA
;
A
#
# COMPACT_ATOMS: atom_id res chain seq x y z
N MET A 1 13.65 11.91 14.06
CA MET A 1 12.37 12.27 13.40
C MET A 1 11.67 10.98 13.07
N SER A 2 10.35 10.87 13.29
CA SER A 2 9.59 9.70 12.88
C SER A 2 9.47 9.70 11.34
N ASP A 3 9.90 8.63 10.69
CA ASP A 3 9.77 8.49 9.24
C ASP A 3 8.30 8.37 8.84
N ILE A 4 7.87 9.20 7.89
CA ILE A 4 6.52 9.18 7.36
C ILE A 4 6.42 8.07 6.32
N ILE A 5 5.57 7.07 6.59
CA ILE A 5 5.33 5.96 5.66
C ILE A 5 4.83 6.49 4.31
N TYR A 6 5.55 6.15 3.23
CA TYR A 6 5.26 6.52 1.84
C TYR A 6 4.98 8.02 1.65
N LYS A 7 5.83 8.86 2.24
CA LYS A 7 5.66 10.33 2.26
C LYS A 7 5.36 10.90 0.89
N GLU A 8 6.23 10.66 -0.09
CA GLU A 8 6.18 11.23 -1.44
C GLU A 8 4.89 10.82 -2.16
N LEU A 9 4.67 9.51 -2.30
CA LEU A 9 3.46 8.94 -2.93
C LEU A 9 2.19 9.45 -2.25
N SER A 10 2.17 9.50 -0.92
CA SER A 10 0.98 9.94 -0.19
C SER A 10 0.68 11.43 -0.34
N TYR A 11 1.70 12.27 -0.53
CA TYR A 11 1.54 13.69 -0.79
C TYR A 11 1.04 13.93 -2.21
N GLU A 12 1.58 13.18 -3.17
CA GLU A 12 1.12 13.21 -4.56
C GLU A 12 -0.36 12.82 -4.67
N LEU A 13 -0.74 11.66 -4.10
CA LEU A 13 -2.14 11.22 -4.06
C LEU A 13 -3.06 12.23 -3.36
N THR A 14 -2.59 12.83 -2.28
CA THR A 14 -3.33 13.89 -1.58
C THR A 14 -3.53 15.11 -2.49
N GLY A 15 -2.51 15.50 -3.24
CA GLY A 15 -2.58 16.59 -4.22
C GLY A 15 -3.63 16.33 -5.31
N LEU A 16 -3.68 15.11 -5.85
CA LEU A 16 -4.70 14.70 -6.82
C LEU A 16 -6.11 14.75 -6.22
N CYS A 17 -6.29 14.25 -5.00
CA CYS A 17 -7.58 14.35 -4.29
C CYS A 17 -8.01 15.82 -4.10
N PHE A 18 -7.10 16.73 -3.77
CA PHE A 18 -7.41 18.17 -3.71
C PHE A 18 -7.80 18.72 -5.07
N GLN A 19 -7.16 18.29 -6.15
CA GLN A 19 -7.54 18.69 -7.50
C GLN A 19 -8.96 18.23 -7.85
N VAL A 20 -9.30 16.97 -7.61
CA VAL A 20 -10.67 16.45 -7.79
C VAL A 20 -11.69 17.29 -7.03
N HIS A 21 -11.42 17.62 -5.76
CA HIS A 21 -12.32 18.42 -4.92
C HIS A 21 -12.51 19.85 -5.46
N ARG A 22 -11.45 20.46 -6.02
CA ARG A 22 -11.55 21.78 -6.68
C ARG A 22 -12.39 21.74 -7.95
N GLU A 23 -12.24 20.69 -8.75
CA GLU A 23 -12.92 20.56 -10.04
C GLU A 23 -14.41 20.20 -9.89
N LEU A 24 -14.74 19.26 -8.99
CA LEU A 24 -16.10 18.72 -8.85
C LEU A 24 -16.90 19.35 -7.70
N GLY A 25 -16.25 20.01 -6.74
CA GLY A 25 -16.89 20.49 -5.53
C GLY A 25 -17.30 19.35 -4.59
N ARG A 26 -18.37 19.56 -3.79
CA ARG A 26 -18.74 18.66 -2.68
C ARG A 26 -20.07 17.90 -2.86
N PHE A 27 -20.78 18.11 -3.96
CA PHE A 27 -22.15 17.61 -4.17
C PHE A 27 -22.25 16.43 -5.14
N CYS A 28 -21.13 15.94 -5.67
CA CYS A 28 -21.10 14.76 -6.52
C CYS A 28 -21.26 13.47 -5.72
N ARG A 29 -21.62 12.39 -6.43
CA ARG A 29 -21.64 11.02 -5.87
C ARG A 29 -20.22 10.49 -5.71
N GLU A 30 -20.04 9.56 -4.77
CA GLU A 30 -18.77 8.88 -4.50
C GLU A 30 -18.08 8.37 -5.77
N ARG A 31 -18.85 7.66 -6.62
CA ARG A 31 -18.37 7.15 -7.90
C ARG A 31 -17.78 8.24 -8.81
N GLN A 32 -18.39 9.43 -8.87
CA GLN A 32 -17.91 10.50 -9.74
C GLN A 32 -16.55 11.07 -9.27
N TYR A 33 -16.32 11.16 -7.96
CA TYR A 33 -15.00 11.56 -7.45
C TYR A 33 -13.96 10.51 -7.79
N ALA A 34 -14.32 9.25 -7.62
CA ALA A 34 -13.42 8.15 -7.89
C ALA A 34 -13.12 8.03 -9.40
N ASP A 35 -14.10 8.21 -10.28
CA ASP A 35 -13.89 8.23 -11.74
C ASP A 35 -12.94 9.37 -12.14
N ARG A 36 -13.14 10.58 -11.60
CA ARG A 36 -12.22 11.70 -11.89
C ARG A 36 -10.83 11.50 -11.29
N LEU A 37 -10.74 10.93 -10.09
CA LEU A 37 -9.45 10.59 -9.50
C LEU A 37 -8.70 9.56 -10.35
N GLU A 38 -9.41 8.61 -10.95
CA GLU A 38 -8.82 7.63 -11.86
C GLU A 38 -8.20 8.29 -13.09
N GLU A 39 -8.88 9.26 -13.71
CA GLU A 39 -8.33 10.03 -14.83
C GLU A 39 -7.05 10.75 -14.43
N LEU A 40 -7.04 11.44 -13.28
CA LEU A 40 -5.85 12.13 -12.78
C LEU A 40 -4.69 11.19 -12.45
N LEU A 41 -4.97 9.98 -11.95
CA LEU A 41 -3.94 8.96 -11.72
C LEU A 41 -3.29 8.52 -13.05
N LYS A 42 -4.09 8.36 -14.12
CA LYS A 42 -3.58 8.07 -15.47
C LYS A 42 -2.73 9.22 -16.01
N GLU A 43 -3.22 10.45 -15.89
CA GLU A 43 -2.50 11.66 -16.33
C GLU A 43 -1.14 11.80 -15.60
N ALA A 44 -1.11 11.46 -14.31
CA ALA A 44 0.11 11.45 -13.49
C ALA A 44 1.03 10.23 -13.71
N ASN A 45 0.63 9.26 -14.56
CA ASN A 45 1.34 7.99 -14.77
C ASN A 45 1.60 7.19 -13.48
N ILE A 46 0.67 7.26 -12.53
CA ILE A 46 0.75 6.50 -11.27
C ILE A 46 0.10 5.13 -11.49
N ASN A 47 0.76 4.04 -11.08
CA ASN A 47 0.19 2.70 -11.22
C ASN A 47 -0.86 2.46 -10.14
N TYR A 48 -2.02 1.93 -10.53
CA TYR A 48 -3.08 1.60 -9.60
C TYR A 48 -3.92 0.42 -10.09
N GLN A 49 -4.64 -0.19 -9.16
CA GLN A 49 -5.71 -1.15 -9.44
C GLN A 49 -7.03 -0.56 -8.95
N ARG A 50 -7.97 -0.37 -9.87
CA ARG A 50 -9.32 0.14 -9.58
C ARG A 50 -10.19 -0.97 -8.99
N GLU A 51 -11.04 -0.62 -8.02
CA GLU A 51 -12.00 -1.56 -7.43
C GLU A 51 -11.31 -2.88 -7.01
N TYR A 52 -10.17 -2.76 -6.32
CA TYR A 52 -9.32 -3.89 -5.94
C TYR A 52 -10.03 -4.79 -4.92
N GLU A 53 -10.22 -6.06 -5.28
CA GLU A 53 -10.79 -7.07 -4.39
C GLU A 53 -9.71 -7.67 -3.48
N ILE A 54 -9.89 -7.52 -2.17
CA ILE A 54 -8.97 -8.02 -1.17
C ILE A 54 -9.30 -9.48 -0.86
N LYS A 55 -8.55 -10.39 -1.48
CA LYS A 55 -8.82 -11.84 -1.44
C LYS A 55 -8.28 -12.56 -0.21
N GLU A 56 -7.31 -11.99 0.51
CA GLU A 56 -6.39 -12.79 1.34
C GLU A 56 -6.66 -12.81 2.85
N TYR A 57 -7.77 -12.24 3.35
CA TYR A 57 -7.92 -12.15 4.81
C TYR A 57 -8.23 -13.50 5.49
N LYS A 58 -8.86 -14.46 4.80
CA LYS A 58 -9.17 -15.84 5.29
C LYS A 58 -9.85 -16.64 4.17
N ALA A 59 -9.65 -17.95 4.16
CA ALA A 59 -10.39 -18.87 3.27
C ALA A 59 -11.93 -18.73 3.41
N ASP A 60 -12.40 -18.35 4.60
CA ASP A 60 -13.82 -18.08 4.92
C ASP A 60 -14.12 -16.58 5.16
N SER A 61 -13.26 -15.67 4.71
CA SER A 61 -13.60 -14.23 4.77
C SER A 61 -14.84 -13.99 3.91
N PRO A 62 -15.85 -13.25 4.39
CA PRO A 62 -16.98 -12.88 3.54
C PRO A 62 -16.44 -12.19 2.27
N LYS A 63 -16.85 -12.75 1.12
CA LYS A 63 -16.55 -12.18 -0.20
C LYS A 63 -17.04 -10.73 -0.24
N GLY A 64 -16.28 -9.83 -0.86
CA GLY A 64 -16.76 -8.47 -1.15
C GLY A 64 -16.04 -7.32 -0.44
N ASN A 65 -14.87 -7.54 0.17
CA ASN A 65 -14.00 -6.41 0.57
C ASN A 65 -13.32 -5.84 -0.68
N ARG A 66 -13.99 -4.89 -1.33
CA ARG A 66 -13.49 -4.18 -2.50
C ARG A 66 -13.16 -2.74 -2.12
N VAL A 67 -11.95 -2.28 -2.46
CA VAL A 67 -11.53 -0.90 -2.22
C VAL A 67 -11.40 -0.13 -3.52
N ASP A 68 -11.64 1.19 -3.49
CA ASP A 68 -11.65 2.01 -4.70
C ASP A 68 -10.34 1.96 -5.48
N PHE A 69 -9.21 2.04 -4.78
CA PHE A 69 -7.89 2.01 -5.39
C PHE A 69 -6.86 1.29 -4.52
N PHE A 70 -6.03 0.49 -5.18
CA PHE A 70 -4.76 0.03 -4.64
C PHE A 70 -3.62 0.59 -5.48
N VAL A 71 -2.90 1.57 -4.94
CA VAL A 71 -1.90 2.37 -5.66
C VAL A 71 -0.51 1.82 -5.40
N ASP A 72 0.26 1.59 -6.47
CA ASP A 72 1.65 1.09 -6.47
C ASP A 72 1.86 -0.22 -5.66
N GLY A 73 0.80 -0.97 -5.37
CA GLY A 73 0.85 -2.10 -4.45
C GLY A 73 1.20 -1.71 -3.01
N LYS A 74 1.11 -0.42 -2.66
CA LYS A 74 1.59 0.16 -1.40
C LYS A 74 0.50 0.84 -0.59
N VAL A 75 -0.31 1.68 -1.23
CA VAL A 75 -1.28 2.56 -0.57
C VAL A 75 -2.69 2.19 -0.98
N ILE A 76 -3.56 1.98 0.01
CA ILE A 76 -4.99 1.83 -0.22
C ILE A 76 -5.63 3.21 -0.20
N LEU A 77 -6.48 3.55 -1.17
CA LEU A 77 -7.23 4.79 -1.20
C LEU A 77 -8.72 4.49 -1.35
N ASP A 78 -9.52 4.99 -0.42
CA ASP A 78 -10.97 4.81 -0.37
C ASP A 78 -11.67 6.18 -0.33
N THR A 79 -12.57 6.39 -1.28
CA THR A 79 -13.31 7.64 -1.44
C THR A 79 -14.64 7.55 -0.71
N LYS A 80 -15.12 8.69 -0.20
CA LYS A 80 -16.41 8.83 0.47
C LYS A 80 -17.11 10.12 0.06
N ALA A 81 -18.43 10.10 0.03
CA ALA A 81 -19.26 11.28 -0.21
C ALA A 81 -20.41 11.41 0.80
N LYS A 82 -20.09 11.55 2.10
CA LYS A 82 -21.08 11.53 3.19
C LYS A 82 -20.88 12.65 4.22
N PRO A 83 -21.89 13.00 5.05
CA PRO A 83 -21.81 14.20 5.89
C PRO A 83 -20.58 14.22 6.83
N PHE A 84 -20.22 13.07 7.38
CA PHE A 84 -19.06 12.89 8.24
C PHE A 84 -18.55 11.45 8.15
N LEU A 85 -17.25 11.28 8.36
CA LEU A 85 -16.66 9.96 8.56
C LEU A 85 -17.05 9.44 9.95
N LEU A 86 -17.39 8.17 10.01
CA LEU A 86 -17.76 7.43 11.21
C LEU A 86 -16.63 6.50 11.61
N LYS A 87 -16.69 5.98 12.85
CA LYS A 87 -15.72 5.00 13.36
C LYS A 87 -15.67 3.74 12.47
N GLU A 88 -16.80 3.35 11.90
CA GLU A 88 -16.95 2.19 11.03
C GLU A 88 -16.10 2.30 9.77
N ASP A 89 -15.90 3.51 9.22
CA ASP A 89 -15.04 3.70 8.04
C ASP A 89 -13.57 3.44 8.36
N TYR A 90 -13.12 3.89 9.54
CA TYR A 90 -11.75 3.64 9.99
C TYR A 90 -11.53 2.16 10.27
N ILE A 91 -12.53 1.48 10.87
CA ILE A 91 -12.49 0.03 11.08
C ILE A 91 -12.46 -0.70 9.73
N GLN A 92 -13.25 -0.27 8.75
CA GLN A 92 -13.24 -0.82 7.40
C GLN A 92 -11.87 -0.65 6.73
N MET A 93 -11.30 0.55 6.78
CA MET A 93 -9.96 0.81 6.27
C MET A 93 -8.91 -0.07 6.97
N GLN A 94 -8.98 -0.25 8.29
CA GLN A 94 -8.08 -1.17 9.00
C GLN A 94 -8.20 -2.60 8.51
N ARG A 95 -9.42 -3.11 8.27
CA ARG A 95 -9.62 -4.44 7.68
C ARG A 95 -8.96 -4.55 6.31
N TYR A 96 -9.11 -3.52 5.47
CA TYR A 96 -8.47 -3.47 4.16
C TYR A 96 -6.95 -3.52 4.26
N LEU A 97 -6.37 -2.71 5.14
CA LEU A 97 -4.92 -2.67 5.33
C LEU A 97 -4.36 -4.01 5.80
N VAL A 98 -5.03 -4.70 6.71
CA VAL A 98 -4.57 -6.03 7.13
C VAL A 98 -4.78 -7.07 6.04
N GLY A 99 -5.92 -7.05 5.33
CA GLY A 99 -6.21 -8.01 4.26
C GLY A 99 -5.35 -7.86 3.00
N ALA A 100 -4.91 -6.65 2.69
CA ALA A 100 -4.00 -6.39 1.56
C ALA A 100 -2.53 -6.27 1.99
N GLN A 101 -2.22 -6.56 3.27
CA GLN A 101 -0.89 -6.39 3.86
C GLN A 101 -0.25 -5.01 3.60
N SER A 102 -1.06 -3.97 3.46
CA SER A 102 -0.61 -2.62 3.18
C SER A 102 -0.32 -1.85 4.47
N LYS A 103 0.64 -0.93 4.41
CA LYS A 103 1.09 -0.11 5.55
C LYS A 103 0.21 1.14 5.77
N LEU A 104 -0.36 1.68 4.70
CA LEU A 104 -1.00 3.00 4.69
C LEU A 104 -2.31 2.99 3.89
N GLY A 105 -3.35 3.52 4.51
CA GLY A 105 -4.64 3.80 3.89
C GLY A 105 -4.91 5.30 3.87
N LEU A 106 -5.49 5.80 2.78
CA LEU A 106 -6.01 7.14 2.64
C LEU A 106 -7.54 7.07 2.55
N LEU A 107 -8.21 7.63 3.54
CA LEU A 107 -9.67 7.73 3.57
C LEU A 107 -10.06 9.18 3.27
N VAL A 108 -10.77 9.40 2.16
CA VAL A 108 -11.00 10.75 1.63
C VAL A 108 -12.49 11.03 1.51
N ASN A 109 -13.03 11.91 2.34
CA ASN A 109 -14.43 12.33 2.26
C ASN A 109 -14.58 13.65 1.49
N PHE A 110 -15.03 13.56 0.25
CA PHE A 110 -15.19 14.69 -0.67
C PHE A 110 -16.38 15.60 -0.35
N ARG A 111 -17.33 15.15 0.48
CA ARG A 111 -18.48 16.00 0.88
C ARG A 111 -18.10 17.09 1.88
N ASN A 112 -16.91 17.02 2.48
CA ASN A 112 -16.44 18.06 3.40
C ASN A 112 -16.26 19.39 2.66
N THR A 113 -16.55 20.50 3.34
CA THR A 113 -16.28 21.86 2.81
C THR A 113 -14.81 22.05 2.51
N TYR A 114 -13.93 21.55 3.38
CA TYR A 114 -12.50 21.49 3.17
C TYR A 114 -12.07 20.03 3.20
N LEU A 115 -11.38 19.59 2.15
CA LEU A 115 -10.92 18.22 2.06
C LEU A 115 -9.91 17.94 3.19
N LYS A 116 -10.11 16.83 3.88
CA LYS A 116 -9.25 16.37 4.98
C LYS A 116 -8.96 14.88 4.81
N PRO A 117 -8.02 14.51 3.91
CA PRO A 117 -7.61 13.12 3.76
C PRO A 117 -7.08 12.56 5.07
N ALA A 118 -7.70 11.48 5.55
CA ALA A 118 -7.28 10.82 6.78
C ALA A 118 -6.28 9.70 6.45
N ARG A 119 -5.12 9.74 7.11
CA ARG A 119 -4.11 8.69 7.01
C ARG A 119 -4.37 7.64 8.08
N VAL A 120 -4.60 6.41 7.66
CA VAL A 120 -4.80 5.26 8.56
C VAL A 120 -3.59 4.35 8.43
N LEU A 121 -2.93 4.07 9.56
CA LEU A 121 -1.74 3.22 9.60
C LEU A 121 -2.11 1.81 10.03
N ASN A 122 -1.45 0.82 9.42
CA ASN A 122 -1.56 -0.56 9.84
C ASN A 122 -0.64 -0.83 11.03
N SER A 123 -1.21 -0.87 12.24
CA SER A 123 -0.47 -1.15 13.48
C SER A 123 0.17 -2.54 13.52
N ARG A 124 -0.27 -3.49 12.71
CA ARG A 124 0.36 -4.83 12.63
C ARG A 124 1.62 -4.84 11.79
N HIS A 125 1.79 -3.86 10.90
CA HIS A 125 2.92 -3.84 9.99
C HIS A 125 4.20 -3.25 10.62
N SER A 126 4.08 -2.50 11.72
CA SER A 126 5.26 -2.02 12.46
C SER A 126 6.09 -3.15 13.07
N HIS A 127 5.48 -4.30 13.38
CA HIS A 127 6.17 -5.44 13.99
C HIS A 127 6.85 -6.38 12.99
N LEU A 128 6.36 -6.46 11.74
CA LEU A 128 6.96 -7.31 10.69
C LEU A 128 8.31 -6.75 10.21
N ASN A 129 8.41 -5.43 10.08
CA ASN A 129 9.65 -4.76 9.66
C ASN A 129 10.82 -5.01 10.63
N SER A 130 10.57 -5.20 11.94
CA SER A 130 11.61 -5.55 12.92
C SER A 130 12.12 -6.99 12.83
N GLN A 131 11.37 -7.90 12.20
CA GLN A 131 11.80 -9.27 11.93
C GLN A 131 12.44 -9.40 10.53
N ASP A 132 11.94 -8.65 9.55
CA ASP A 132 12.47 -8.69 8.18
C ASP A 132 13.79 -7.93 8.01
N SER A 133 14.09 -6.95 8.87
CA SER A 133 15.42 -6.31 8.92
C SER A 133 16.55 -7.28 9.30
N HIS A 134 16.23 -8.42 9.93
CA HIS A 134 17.18 -9.50 10.16
C HIS A 134 17.24 -10.53 9.02
N ARG A 135 16.26 -10.55 8.12
CA ARG A 135 16.21 -11.46 6.96
C ARG A 135 16.72 -10.84 5.66
N ALA A 136 16.77 -9.51 5.57
CA ALA A 136 17.37 -8.78 4.45
C ALA A 136 18.86 -8.45 4.65
N GLN A 137 19.54 -9.10 5.60
CA GLN A 137 21.00 -9.11 5.59
C GLN A 137 21.41 -10.16 4.55
N GLY A 138 22.06 -9.71 3.48
CA GLY A 138 22.72 -10.60 2.52
C GLY A 138 23.60 -11.62 3.23
N PHE A 139 23.95 -12.69 2.51
CA PHE A 139 24.73 -13.82 3.01
C PHE A 139 25.72 -13.41 4.10
N SER A 140 25.60 -14.04 5.27
CA SER A 140 26.56 -13.86 6.35
C SER A 140 27.97 -14.11 5.83
N LEU A 141 29.00 -13.40 6.35
CA LEU A 141 30.40 -13.70 6.03
C LEU A 141 30.72 -15.19 6.19
N VAL A 142 30.06 -15.87 7.14
CA VAL A 142 30.19 -17.31 7.35
C VAL A 142 29.62 -18.09 6.16
N GLU A 143 28.45 -17.70 5.64
CA GLU A 143 27.84 -18.34 4.47
C GLU A 143 28.65 -18.11 3.19
N LEU A 144 29.23 -16.91 3.03
CA LEU A 144 30.13 -16.60 1.92
C LEU A 144 31.40 -17.46 1.98
N LEU A 145 31.99 -17.63 3.17
CA LEU A 145 33.17 -18.47 3.38
C LEU A 145 32.87 -19.95 3.13
N VAL A 146 31.71 -20.44 3.58
CA VAL A 146 31.27 -21.81 3.30
C VAL A 146 31.08 -22.03 1.80
N TYR A 147 30.48 -21.08 1.10
CA TYR A 147 30.28 -21.17 -0.34
C TYR A 147 31.60 -21.18 -1.12
N LEU A 148 32.54 -20.30 -0.76
CA LEU A 148 33.88 -20.27 -1.36
C LEU A 148 34.67 -21.56 -1.09
N ALA A 149 34.55 -22.13 0.11
CA ALA A 149 35.21 -23.40 0.46
C ALA A 149 34.66 -24.57 -0.37
N VAL A 150 33.34 -24.66 -0.51
CA VAL A 150 32.68 -25.69 -1.34
C VAL A 150 33.02 -25.51 -2.82
N PHE A 151 33.10 -24.28 -3.30
CA PHE A 151 33.49 -24.00 -4.68
C PHE A 151 34.96 -24.36 -4.95
N ALA A 152 35.87 -24.08 -4.01
CA ALA A 152 37.28 -24.42 -4.12
C ALA A 152 37.51 -25.94 -4.15
N THR A 153 36.80 -26.71 -3.31
CA THR A 153 36.90 -28.18 -3.32
C THR A 153 36.34 -28.79 -4.60
N ALA A 154 35.23 -28.25 -5.13
CA ALA A 154 34.69 -28.66 -6.42
C ALA A 154 35.68 -28.36 -7.56
N LEU A 155 36.34 -27.20 -7.54
CA LEU A 155 37.34 -26.83 -8.54
C LEU A 155 38.57 -27.76 -8.51
N VAL A 156 39.04 -28.12 -7.31
CA VAL A 156 40.16 -29.06 -7.13
C VAL A 156 39.82 -30.45 -7.62
N LEU A 157 38.58 -30.92 -7.46
CA LEU A 157 38.12 -32.20 -8.02
C LEU A 157 38.06 -32.19 -9.55
N ILE A 158 37.65 -31.06 -10.14
CA ILE A 158 37.58 -30.90 -11.60
C ILE A 158 38.98 -30.80 -12.23
N VAL A 159 39.90 -30.07 -11.58
CA VAL A 159 41.27 -29.88 -12.08
C VAL A 159 42.17 -31.09 -11.77
N GLY A 160 41.94 -31.79 -10.66
CA GLY A 160 42.70 -33.00 -10.30
C GLY A 160 42.30 -34.27 -11.05
N THR A 161 41.33 -34.18 -11.95
CA THR A 161 40.90 -35.29 -12.84
C THR A 161 41.28 -35.06 -14.32
N ALA A 162 42.08 -34.02 -14.59
CA ALA A 162 42.74 -33.77 -15.88
C ALA A 162 44.24 -34.08 -15.80
#